data_AF-A0A971CK91-F1
#
_entry.id   AF-A0A971CK91-F1
#
_cell.length_a   1.000
_cell.length_b   1.000
_cell.length_c   1.000
_cell.angle_alpha   90.00
_cell.angle_beta   90.00
_cell.angle_gamma   90.00
#
_symmetry.space_group_name_H-M   'P 1'
#
loop_
_entity.id
_entity.type
_entity.pdbx_description
1 polymer ?
#
loop_
_entity_poly.entity_id
_entity_poly.type
_entity_poly.pdbx_seq_one_letter_code
_entity_poly.pdbx_strand_id
1 'polypeptide(L)'
;MSIISDLRRTLSIVYWTGIGALLLWLPWSGFWEDNYLIYLYPQFRPLVANAFFKGFVLGLGIVNILIGLNEIAHRKDHPQKKVNFR
;
A
#
# COMPACT_ATOMS: atom_id res chain seq x y z
N MET A 1 -18.38 -21.48 5.68
CA MET A 1 -17.16 -21.35 4.85
C MET A 1 -16.95 -19.93 4.25
N SER A 2 -17.56 -18.85 4.80
CA SER A 2 -17.37 -17.46 4.28
C SER A 2 -16.35 -16.64 5.09
N ILE A 3 -16.36 -16.79 6.42
CA ILE A 3 -15.63 -15.90 7.34
C ILE A 3 -14.10 -15.99 7.15
N ILE A 4 -13.58 -17.19 6.88
CA ILE A 4 -12.13 -17.42 6.73
C ILE A 4 -11.58 -16.80 5.43
N SER A 5 -12.34 -16.86 4.33
CA SER A 5 -11.95 -16.24 3.06
C SER A 5 -12.04 -14.73 3.10
N ASP A 6 -13.07 -14.19 3.77
CA ASP A 6 -13.27 -12.75 3.93
C ASP A 6 -12.19 -12.14 4.84
N LEU A 7 -11.82 -12.86 5.91
CA LEU A 7 -10.73 -12.47 6.80
C LEU A 7 -9.37 -12.47 6.10
N ARG A 8 -9.06 -13.53 5.34
CA ARG A 8 -7.81 -13.63 4.57
C ARG A 8 -7.67 -12.46 3.57
N ARG A 9 -8.77 -12.12 2.88
CA ARG A 9 -8.79 -11.03 1.90
C ARG A 9 -8.58 -9.67 2.58
N THR A 10 -9.27 -9.42 3.70
CA THR A 10 -9.14 -8.18 4.48
C THR A 10 -7.73 -8.01 5.05
N LEU A 11 -7.15 -9.06 5.63
CA LEU A 11 -5.78 -9.03 6.15
C LEU A 11 -4.75 -8.77 5.07
N SER A 12 -4.92 -9.36 3.88
CA SER A 12 -4.03 -9.10 2.74
C SER A 12 -4.09 -7.63 2.32
N ILE A 13 -5.30 -7.06 2.19
CA ILE A 13 -5.47 -5.66 1.80
C ILE A 13 -4.83 -4.72 2.83
N VAL A 14 -5.05 -4.96 4.13
CA VAL A 14 -4.45 -4.15 5.21
C VAL A 14 -2.93 -4.30 5.23
N TYR A 15 -2.39 -5.50 5.02
CA TYR A 15 -0.95 -5.75 4.98
C TYR A 15 -0.29 -5.01 3.81
N TRP A 16 -0.82 -5.14 2.60
CA TRP A 16 -0.28 -4.47 1.42
C TRP A 16 -0.43 -2.95 1.49
N THR A 17 -1.54 -2.46 2.06
CA THR A 17 -1.75 -1.02 2.29
C THR A 17 -0.84 -0.48 3.37
N GLY A 18 -0.65 -1.22 4.47
CA GLY A 18 0.28 -0.86 5.54
C GLY A 18 1.71 -0.82 5.04
N ILE A 19 2.11 -1.79 4.22
CA ILE A 19 3.41 -1.80 3.52
C ILE A 19 3.52 -0.61 2.58
N GLY A 20 2.50 -0.33 1.75
CA GLY A 20 2.50 0.82 0.85
C GLY A 20 2.64 2.15 1.59
N ALA A 21 1.92 2.33 2.71
CA ALA A 21 2.02 3.51 3.56
C ALA A 21 3.39 3.61 4.25
N LEU A 22 3.93 2.49 4.74
CA LEU A 22 5.30 2.41 5.24
C LEU A 22 6.29 2.83 4.16
N LEU A 23 6.13 2.33 2.93
CA LEU A 23 6.96 2.69 1.78
C LEU A 23 6.83 4.17 1.42
N LEU A 24 5.65 4.78 1.56
CA LEU A 24 5.46 6.22 1.36
C LEU A 24 6.17 7.06 2.43
N TRP A 25 6.16 6.61 3.68
CA TRP A 25 6.73 7.35 4.81
C TRP A 25 8.23 7.10 5.02
N LEU A 26 8.70 5.87 4.81
CA LEU A 26 10.09 5.44 4.97
C LEU A 26 11.08 6.40 4.30
N PRO A 27 11.01 6.70 2.98
CA PRO A 27 12.01 7.51 2.29
C PRO A 27 12.15 8.96 2.80
N TRP A 28 11.17 9.42 3.57
CA TRP A 28 11.14 10.73 4.24
C TRP A 28 11.45 10.64 5.74
N SER A 29 11.51 9.43 6.30
CA SER A 29 11.89 9.19 7.68
C SER A 29 13.42 9.21 7.83
N GLY A 30 13.91 9.74 8.96
CA GLY A 30 15.35 9.68 9.28
C GLY A 30 15.90 8.26 9.34
N PHE A 31 15.04 7.27 9.62
CA PHE A 31 15.40 5.85 9.65
C PHE A 31 15.77 5.27 8.28
N TRP A 32 15.39 5.90 7.16
CA TRP A 32 15.65 5.35 5.82
C TRP A 32 17.09 5.41 5.38
N GLU A 33 17.80 6.46 5.78
CA GLU A 33 19.22 6.63 5.47
C GLU A 33 20.11 6.13 6.62
N ASP A 34 19.55 6.02 7.82
CA ASP A 34 20.28 5.69 9.05
C ASP A 34 19.68 4.46 9.75
N ASN A 35 19.78 3.31 9.07
CA ASN A 35 19.36 2.01 9.59
C ASN A 35 20.49 0.98 9.55
N TYR A 36 20.32 -0.09 10.33
CA TYR A 36 21.29 -1.17 10.46
C TYR A 36 21.64 -1.84 9.12
N LEU A 37 20.73 -1.85 8.13
CA LEU A 37 21.00 -2.40 6.80
C LEU A 37 21.97 -1.51 6.00
N ILE A 38 21.83 -0.19 6.07
CA ILE A 38 22.76 0.76 5.46
C ILE A 38 24.12 0.72 6.16
N TYR A 39 24.14 0.51 7.47
CA TYR A 39 25.37 0.30 8.24
C TYR A 39 26.13 -0.96 7.79
N LEU A 40 25.42 -2.08 7.59
CA LEU A 40 26.00 -3.33 7.08
C LEU A 40 26.41 -3.25 5.60
N TYR A 41 25.66 -2.51 4.78
CA TYR A 41 25.89 -2.41 3.34
C TYR A 41 25.89 -0.95 2.85
N PRO A 42 26.97 -0.20 3.11
CA PRO A 42 27.07 1.21 2.74
C PRO A 42 27.00 1.46 1.23
N GLN A 43 27.28 0.45 0.40
CA GLN A 43 27.17 0.50 -1.05
C GLN A 43 25.75 0.80 -1.58
N PHE A 44 24.71 0.48 -0.80
CA PHE A 44 23.32 0.77 -1.20
C PHE A 44 22.86 2.17 -0.80
N ARG A 45 23.62 2.87 0.05
CA ARG A 45 23.32 4.24 0.47
C ARG A 45 23.03 5.20 -0.69
N PRO A 46 23.83 5.27 -1.77
CA PRO A 46 23.52 6.14 -2.91
C PRO A 46 22.25 5.76 -3.66
N LEU A 47 21.85 4.47 -3.64
CA LEU A 47 20.62 3.98 -4.25
C LEU A 47 19.39 4.39 -3.45
N VAL A 48 19.47 4.23 -2.12
CA VAL A 48 18.41 4.54 -1.15
C VAL A 48 18.23 6.06 -0.99
N ALA A 49 19.32 6.83 -1.06
CA ALA A 49 19.30 8.29 -1.08
C ALA A 49 18.84 8.88 -2.44
N ASN A 50 18.80 8.08 -3.51
CA ASN A 50 18.44 8.55 -4.84
C ASN A 50 16.96 8.98 -4.93
N ALA A 51 16.71 10.19 -5.40
CA ALA A 51 15.36 10.72 -5.62
C ALA A 51 14.51 9.84 -6.56
N PHE A 52 15.11 9.18 -7.55
CA PHE A 52 14.41 8.23 -8.44
C PHE A 52 13.90 7.01 -7.68
N PHE A 53 14.69 6.46 -6.76
CA PHE A 53 14.28 5.30 -5.96
C PHE A 53 13.17 5.68 -4.98
N LYS A 54 13.29 6.84 -4.34
CA LYS A 54 12.22 7.41 -3.51
C LYS A 54 10.93 7.62 -4.33
N GLY A 55 11.05 8.15 -5.56
CA GLY A 55 9.93 8.31 -6.49
C GLY A 55 9.28 6.99 -6.93
N PHE A 56 10.08 5.95 -7.18
CA PHE A 56 9.59 4.61 -7.50
C PHE A 56 8.76 4.01 -6.35
N VAL A 57 9.28 4.12 -5.12
CA VAL A 57 8.61 3.67 -3.90
C VAL A 57 7.29 4.43 -3.68
N LEU A 58 7.27 5.75 -3.91
CA LEU A 58 6.05 6.56 -3.89
C LEU A 58 5.04 6.12 -4.97
N GLY A 59 5.51 5.84 -6.19
CA GLY A 59 4.69 5.37 -7.30
C GLY A 59 3.98 4.04 -6.98
N LEU A 60 4.66 3.10 -6.33
CA LEU A 60 4.06 1.85 -5.85
C LEU A 60 2.94 2.12 -4.83
N GLY A 61 3.14 3.06 -3.91
CA GLY A 61 2.12 3.48 -2.95
C GLY A 61 0.86 4.05 -3.64
N ILE A 62 1.04 4.87 -4.68
CA ILE A 62 -0.06 5.43 -5.48
C ILE A 62 -0.85 4.32 -6.19
N VAL A 63 -0.17 3.37 -6.83
CA VAL A 63 -0.83 2.23 -7.50
C VAL A 63 -1.70 1.44 -6.52
N ASN A 64 -1.22 1.21 -5.30
CA ASN A 64 -1.99 0.51 -4.28
C ASN A 64 -3.27 1.29 -3.88
N ILE A 65 -3.19 2.62 -3.76
CA ILE A 65 -4.36 3.48 -3.50
C ILE A 65 -5.35 3.43 -4.67
N LEU A 66 -4.85 3.47 -5.91
CA LEU A 66 -5.69 3.40 -7.11
C LEU A 66 -6.45 2.08 -7.23
N ILE A 67 -5.84 0.95 -6.86
CA ILE A 67 -6.53 -0.35 -6.80
C ILE A 67 -7.67 -0.30 -5.78
N GLY A 68 -7.43 0.27 -4.59
CA GLY A 68 -8.47 0.47 -3.57
C GLY A 68 -9.61 1.38 -4.06
N LEU A 69 -9.30 2.47 -4.75
CA LEU A 69 -10.29 3.36 -5.36
C LEU A 69 -11.10 2.67 -6.44
N ASN A 70 -10.46 1.84 -7.28
CA ASN A 70 -11.15 1.09 -8.31
C ASN A 70 -12.16 0.09 -7.72
N GLU A 71 -11.82 -0.63 -6.65
CA GLU A 71 -12.77 -1.55 -5.97
C GLU A 71 -13.98 -0.79 -5.38
N ILE A 72 -13.79 0.43 -4.86
CA ILE A 72 -14.87 1.27 -4.35
C ILE A 72 -15.73 1.83 -5.49
N ALA A 73 -15.09 2.26 -6.57
CA ALA A 73 -15.78 2.75 -7.77
C ALA A 73 -16.64 1.65 -8.39
N HIS A 74 -16.09 0.43 -8.52
CA HIS A 74 -16.78 -0.79 -9.00
C HIS A 74 -17.84 -1.36 -8.03
N ARG A 75 -18.00 -0.78 -6.83
CA ARG A 75 -19.12 -1.09 -5.93
C ARG A 75 -20.28 -0.11 -6.06
N LYS A 76 -20.08 1.08 -6.64
CA LYS A 76 -21.15 2.10 -6.77
C LYS A 76 -22.10 1.84 -7.93
N ASP A 77 -21.66 1.07 -8.91
CA ASP A 77 -22.34 0.56 -10.10
C ASP A 77 -23.21 -0.68 -9.82
N HIS A 78 -23.20 -1.19 -8.58
CA HIS A 78 -24.34 -1.95 -8.05
C HIS A 78 -25.26 -1.00 -7.28
N PRO A 79 -26.19 -0.29 -7.95
CA PRO A 79 -27.25 0.41 -7.25
C PRO A 79 -27.97 -0.64 -6.40
N GLN A 80 -27.91 -0.47 -5.08
CA GLN A 80 -28.77 -1.16 -4.12
C GLN A 80 -30.20 -1.03 -4.64
N LYS A 81 -30.68 -2.10 -5.28
CA LYS A 81 -32.05 -2.22 -5.74
C LYS A 81 -32.88 -2.19 -4.46
N LYS A 82 -33.41 -1.02 -4.11
CA LYS A 82 -34.27 -0.82 -2.95
C LYS A 82 -35.33 -1.92 -2.99
N VAL A 83 -35.20 -2.91 -2.09
CA VAL A 83 -36.18 -3.97 -1.95
C VAL A 83 -37.44 -3.30 -1.44
N ASN A 84 -38.36 -3.05 -2.37
CA ASN A 84 -39.68 -2.54 -2.08
C ASN A 84 -40.47 -3.70 -1.47
N PHE A 85 -40.50 -3.76 -0.15
CA PHE A 85 -41.44 -4.58 0.59
C PHE A 85 -42.82 -3.94 0.42
N ARG A 86 -43.59 -4.53 -0.47
CA ARG A 86 -45.02 -4.34 -0.59
C ARG A 86 -45.74 -5.29 0.35
#